data_AF-A0A0D8XFD2-F1
#
_entry.id   AF-A0A0D8XFD2-F1
#
_cell.length_a   1.000
_cell.length_b   1.000
_cell.length_c   1.000
_cell.angle_alpha   90.00
_cell.angle_beta   90.00
_cell.angle_gamma   90.00
#
_symmetry.space_group_name_H-M   'P 1'
#
loop_
_entity.id
_entity.type
_entity.pdbx_description
1 polymer ?
#
loop_
_entity_poly.entity_id
_entity_poly.type
_entity_poly.pdbx_seq_one_letter_code
_entity_poly.pdbx_strand_id
1 'polypeptide(L)'
;MRELPSIPSASDQIREAKQTSGWDPDASQMRGIFMARGPAFKVDEKIGPIEIVDIYQTLLNILAVEPAHSHNGTWSNVEGMLASGWEERPNSDTYNSVTRSYDITPLIILAFRLLY
;
A
#
# COMPACT_ATOMS: atom_id res chain seq x y z
N MET A 1 -29.78 3.20 -33.48
CA MET A 1 -29.93 4.12 -32.33
C MET A 1 -29.44 3.39 -31.08
N ARG A 2 -28.60 4.01 -30.24
CA ARG A 2 -28.38 3.52 -28.87
C ARG A 2 -29.52 4.08 -28.03
N GLU A 3 -30.37 3.20 -27.50
CA GLU A 3 -31.41 3.55 -26.52
C GLU A 3 -30.72 4.20 -25.31
N LEU A 4 -31.19 5.37 -24.89
CA LEU A 4 -30.74 5.99 -23.65
C LEU A 4 -31.31 5.19 -22.48
N PRO A 5 -30.51 4.87 -21.44
CA PRO A 5 -31.06 4.20 -20.26
C PRO A 5 -32.15 5.09 -19.63
N SER A 6 -33.33 4.51 -19.42
CA SER A 6 -34.46 5.17 -18.76
C SER A 6 -34.10 5.55 -17.33
N ILE A 7 -34.63 6.68 -16.84
CA ILE A 7 -34.48 7.12 -15.45
C ILE A 7 -34.89 5.97 -14.51
N PRO A 8 -34.05 5.59 -13.53
CA PRO A 8 -34.32 4.45 -12.67
C PRO A 8 -35.61 4.66 -11.86
N SER A 9 -36.43 3.62 -11.80
CA SER A 9 -37.64 3.57 -10.99
C SER A 9 -37.29 3.32 -9.52
N ALA A 10 -38.18 3.62 -8.57
CA ALA A 10 -37.90 3.43 -7.14
C ALA A 10 -37.56 1.96 -6.75
N SER A 11 -37.99 0.97 -7.53
CA SER A 11 -37.55 -0.43 -7.36
C SER A 11 -36.11 -0.70 -7.80
N ASP A 12 -35.52 0.17 -8.62
CA ASP A 12 -34.12 0.10 -9.02
C ASP A 12 -33.18 0.58 -7.92
N GLN A 13 -33.62 1.48 -7.02
CA GLN A 13 -32.82 1.89 -5.84
C GLN A 13 -32.54 0.70 -4.89
N ILE A 14 -33.49 -0.24 -4.75
CA ILE A 14 -33.30 -1.46 -3.97
C ILE A 14 -32.32 -2.43 -4.68
N ARG A 15 -32.30 -2.42 -6.02
CA ARG A 15 -31.35 -3.20 -6.83
C ARG A 15 -29.95 -2.58 -6.79
N GLU A 16 -29.85 -1.26 -6.82
CA GLU A 16 -28.59 -0.51 -6.62
C GLU A 16 -28.06 -0.71 -5.20
N ALA A 17 -28.92 -0.66 -4.18
CA ALA A 17 -28.57 -0.96 -2.78
C ALA A 17 -27.92 -2.36 -2.63
N LYS A 18 -28.25 -3.31 -3.51
CA LYS A 18 -27.70 -4.66 -3.51
C LYS A 18 -26.28 -4.75 -4.08
N GLN A 19 -25.81 -3.73 -4.80
CA GLN A 19 -24.48 -3.67 -5.42
C GLN A 19 -23.58 -2.56 -4.85
N THR A 20 -23.98 -1.92 -3.74
CA THR A 20 -23.15 -0.85 -3.15
C THR A 20 -21.98 -1.44 -2.36
N SER A 21 -20.85 -0.73 -2.39
CA SER A 21 -19.69 -0.94 -1.53
C SER A 21 -19.58 0.23 -0.53
N GLY A 22 -18.56 0.23 0.33
CA GLY A 22 -18.32 1.30 1.31
C GLY A 22 -18.96 1.08 2.69
N TRP A 23 -19.37 -0.15 2.98
CA TRP A 23 -19.82 -0.58 4.31
C TRP A 23 -18.63 -1.01 5.18
N ASP A 24 -18.91 -1.63 6.32
CA ASP A 24 -17.93 -2.22 7.23
C ASP A 24 -16.92 -3.13 6.48
N PRO A 25 -15.61 -2.85 6.55
CA PRO A 25 -14.58 -3.65 5.88
C PRO A 25 -14.46 -5.07 6.43
N ASP A 26 -14.86 -5.32 7.67
CA ASP A 26 -14.77 -6.65 8.28
C ASP A 26 -15.84 -7.62 7.75
N ALA A 27 -16.90 -7.06 7.15
CA ALA A 27 -17.98 -7.81 6.56
C ALA A 27 -17.47 -8.68 5.39
N SER A 28 -17.79 -9.97 5.43
CA SER A 28 -17.27 -10.97 4.46
C SER A 28 -17.43 -10.58 2.99
N GLN A 29 -18.53 -9.88 2.65
CA GLN A 29 -18.86 -9.41 1.30
C GLN A 29 -18.02 -8.22 0.83
N MET A 30 -17.35 -7.50 1.75
CA MET A 30 -16.50 -6.35 1.46
C MET A 30 -15.01 -6.71 1.37
N ARG A 31 -14.64 -7.96 1.65
CA ARG A 31 -13.23 -8.40 1.61
C ARG A 31 -12.71 -8.43 0.17
N GLY A 32 -11.51 -7.90 -0.01
CA GLY A 32 -10.78 -7.97 -1.28
C GLY A 32 -10.10 -9.32 -1.51
N ILE A 33 -9.57 -9.50 -2.73
CA ILE A 33 -8.72 -10.64 -3.08
C ILE A 33 -7.30 -10.12 -3.29
N PHE A 34 -6.34 -10.76 -2.65
CA PHE A 34 -4.91 -10.52 -2.86
C PHE A 34 -4.25 -11.79 -3.42
N MET A 35 -3.54 -11.63 -4.53
CA MET A 35 -2.74 -12.69 -5.15
C MET A 35 -1.43 -12.08 -5.63
N ALA A 36 -0.33 -12.76 -5.35
CA ALA A 36 1.00 -12.30 -5.70
C ALA A 36 1.83 -13.43 -6.30
N ARG A 37 2.69 -13.10 -7.27
CA ARG A 37 3.60 -14.04 -7.92
C ARG A 37 4.88 -13.32 -8.30
N GLY A 38 6.00 -13.96 -8.03
CA GLY A 38 7.32 -13.49 -8.43
C GLY A 38 8.40 -14.17 -7.61
N PRO A 39 9.67 -13.89 -7.89
CA PRO A 39 10.78 -14.41 -7.09
C PRO A 39 10.74 -13.89 -5.64
N ALA A 40 9.95 -12.84 -5.40
CA ALA A 40 9.71 -12.25 -4.08
C ALA A 40 8.95 -13.11 -3.11
N PHE A 41 8.01 -13.88 -3.65
CA PHE A 41 6.97 -14.52 -2.88
C PHE A 41 7.28 -16.00 -2.78
N LYS A 42 6.89 -16.61 -1.66
CA LYS A 42 6.86 -18.06 -1.54
C LYS A 42 5.92 -18.66 -2.59
N VAL A 43 6.26 -19.85 -3.07
CA VAL A 43 5.48 -20.58 -4.07
C VAL A 43 4.42 -21.42 -3.35
N ASP A 44 3.20 -21.43 -3.88
CA ASP A 44 2.05 -22.20 -3.38
C ASP A 44 1.67 -21.94 -1.91
N GLU A 45 2.01 -20.74 -1.41
CA GLU A 45 1.72 -20.33 -0.04
C GLU A 45 0.33 -19.69 0.08
N LYS A 46 -0.42 -20.10 1.10
CA LYS A 46 -1.66 -19.43 1.53
C LYS A 46 -1.43 -18.79 2.88
N ILE A 47 -1.50 -17.46 2.91
CA ILE A 47 -1.37 -16.69 4.14
C ILE A 47 -2.75 -16.35 4.73
N GLY A 48 -2.75 -15.91 5.99
CA GLY A 48 -3.93 -15.35 6.64
C GLY A 48 -4.40 -14.05 5.98
N PRO A 49 -5.51 -13.46 6.48
CA PRO A 49 -5.96 -12.16 6.02
C PRO A 49 -4.88 -11.10 6.28
N ILE A 50 -4.75 -10.17 5.34
CA ILE A 50 -3.88 -8.99 5.43
C ILE A 50 -4.71 -7.74 5.25
N GLU A 51 -4.23 -6.62 5.78
CA GLU A 51 -4.86 -5.32 5.56
C GLU A 51 -4.30 -4.66 4.31
N ILE A 52 -5.14 -3.91 3.58
CA ILE A 52 -4.71 -3.22 2.35
C ILE A 52 -3.56 -2.22 2.61
N VAL A 53 -3.49 -1.67 3.83
CA VAL A 53 -2.42 -0.75 4.25
C VAL A 53 -1.05 -1.42 4.35
N ASP A 54 -1.00 -2.75 4.53
CA ASP A 54 0.25 -3.52 4.63
C ASP A 54 0.90 -3.74 3.25
N ILE A 55 0.14 -3.57 2.16
CA ILE A 55 0.62 -3.79 0.80
C ILE A 55 1.68 -2.73 0.42
N TYR A 56 1.54 -1.50 0.91
CA TYR A 56 2.46 -0.40 0.58
C TYR A 56 3.92 -0.74 0.92
N GLN A 57 4.18 -1.11 2.18
CA GLN A 57 5.50 -1.51 2.64
C GLN A 57 6.02 -2.79 1.97
N THR A 58 5.11 -3.70 1.58
CA THR A 58 5.49 -4.91 0.84
C THR A 58 6.04 -4.55 -0.53
N LEU A 59 5.39 -3.61 -1.23
CA LEU A 59 5.87 -3.11 -2.52
C LEU A 59 7.21 -2.36 -2.38
N LEU A 60 7.35 -1.52 -1.36
CA LEU A 60 8.59 -0.81 -1.06
C LEU A 60 9.76 -1.77 -0.83
N ASN A 61 9.56 -2.83 -0.03
CA ASN A 61 10.55 -3.86 0.21
C ASN A 61 10.96 -4.58 -1.09
N ILE A 62 9.99 -4.95 -1.93
CA ILE A 62 10.24 -5.62 -3.22
C ILE A 62 11.05 -4.73 -4.17
N LEU A 63 10.73 -3.43 -4.18
CA LEU A 63 11.37 -2.43 -5.04
C LEU A 63 12.71 -1.91 -4.49
N ALA A 64 13.10 -2.30 -3.27
CA ALA A 64 14.26 -1.75 -2.58
C ALA A 64 14.18 -0.21 -2.48
N VAL A 65 13.02 0.32 -2.06
CA VAL A 65 12.76 1.75 -1.90
C VAL A 65 12.37 2.05 -0.47
N GLU A 66 13.02 3.04 0.13
CA GLU A 66 12.65 3.55 1.45
C GLU A 66 11.32 4.33 1.40
N PRO A 67 10.47 4.24 2.42
CA PRO A 67 9.24 5.00 2.48
C PRO A 67 9.53 6.50 2.55
N ALA A 68 8.82 7.29 1.74
CA ALA A 68 8.93 8.75 1.78
C ALA A 68 8.34 9.36 3.08
N HIS A 69 7.33 8.68 3.66
CA HIS A 69 6.61 9.11 4.85
C HIS A 69 6.27 7.90 5.74
N SER A 70 5.95 8.17 7.01
CA SER A 70 5.42 7.14 7.91
C SER A 70 4.12 6.54 7.38
N HIS A 71 3.95 5.23 7.48
CA HIS A 71 2.75 4.49 7.07
C HIS A 71 2.21 3.63 8.21
N ASN A 72 0.97 3.15 8.07
CA ASN A 72 0.26 2.37 9.10
C ASN A 72 0.30 0.86 8.88
N GLY A 73 1.04 0.39 7.88
CA GLY A 73 1.24 -1.04 7.66
C GLY A 73 2.01 -1.71 8.80
N THR A 74 1.78 -3.01 8.99
CA THR A 74 2.37 -3.85 10.03
C THR A 74 3.17 -4.99 9.39
N TRP A 75 4.50 -5.00 9.58
CA TRP A 75 5.42 -5.95 8.90
C TRP A 75 5.13 -7.42 9.19
N SER A 76 4.82 -7.75 10.44
CA SER A 76 4.53 -9.13 10.84
C SER A 76 3.33 -9.75 10.13
N ASN A 77 2.42 -8.95 9.57
CA ASN A 77 1.28 -9.46 8.79
C ASN A 77 1.70 -10.00 7.43
N VAL A 78 2.80 -9.47 6.87
CA VAL A 78 3.18 -9.68 5.47
C VAL A 78 4.53 -10.38 5.30
N GLU A 79 5.46 -10.28 6.24
CA GLU A 79 6.81 -10.85 6.12
C GLU A 79 6.80 -12.36 5.80
N GLY A 80 5.81 -13.08 6.33
CA GLY A 80 5.65 -14.52 6.13
C GLY A 80 5.38 -14.91 4.67
N MET A 81 4.96 -13.99 3.80
CA MET A 81 4.70 -14.28 2.38
C MET A 81 5.96 -14.21 1.51
N LEU A 82 7.03 -13.59 1.99
CA LEU A 82 8.25 -13.38 1.23
C LEU A 82 9.16 -14.62 1.28
N ALA A 83 9.86 -14.87 0.19
CA ALA A 83 10.82 -15.96 0.08
C ALA A 83 12.00 -15.74 1.06
N SER A 84 12.55 -16.82 1.60
CA SER A 84 13.73 -16.75 2.47
C SER A 84 14.89 -16.05 1.75
N GLY A 85 15.57 -15.14 2.44
CA GLY A 85 16.71 -14.38 1.88
C GLY A 85 16.29 -13.23 0.95
N TRP A 86 14.98 -12.95 0.79
CA TRP A 86 14.53 -11.80 -0.01
C TRP A 86 14.97 -10.45 0.58
N GLU A 87 15.13 -10.36 1.90
CA GLU A 87 15.61 -9.14 2.57
C GLU A 87 17.13 -8.95 2.47
N GLU A 88 17.89 -9.99 2.12
CA GLU A 88 19.36 -9.95 2.06
C GLU A 88 19.89 -9.38 0.73
N ARG A 89 19.00 -8.87 -0.11
CA ARG A 89 19.34 -8.44 -1.47
C ARG A 89 19.97 -7.03 -1.42
N PRO A 90 21.04 -6.78 -2.19
CA PRO A 90 21.70 -5.49 -2.18
C PRO A 90 20.73 -4.40 -2.66
N ASN A 91 20.36 -3.48 -1.76
CA ASN A 91 19.53 -2.32 -2.09
C ASN A 91 20.18 -1.53 -3.23
N SER A 92 19.44 -1.25 -4.30
CA SER A 92 19.93 -0.46 -5.45
C SER A 92 19.89 1.06 -5.19
N ASP A 93 20.03 1.48 -3.93
CA ASP A 93 19.72 2.83 -3.40
C ASP A 93 20.70 3.95 -3.82
N THR A 94 21.03 4.03 -5.11
CA THR A 94 21.73 5.20 -5.64
C THR A 94 20.84 6.46 -5.55
N TYR A 95 19.50 6.31 -5.56
CA TYR A 95 18.55 7.43 -5.56
C TYR A 95 18.20 8.01 -4.17
N ASN A 96 18.06 7.17 -3.14
CA ASN A 96 17.59 7.61 -1.81
C ASN A 96 18.68 8.28 -0.95
N SER A 97 19.96 8.13 -1.29
CA SER A 97 21.06 8.81 -0.59
C SER A 97 20.99 10.34 -0.70
N VAL A 98 20.45 10.85 -1.82
CA VAL A 98 20.37 12.28 -2.12
C VAL A 98 19.29 12.97 -1.29
N THR A 99 18.16 12.30 -1.04
CA THR A 99 17.02 12.87 -0.30
C THR A 99 17.28 13.07 1.20
N ARG A 100 18.04 12.17 1.86
CA ARG A 100 18.43 12.33 3.28
C ARG A 100 19.31 13.57 3.56
N SER A 101 19.98 14.11 2.54
CA SER A 101 20.87 15.26 2.71
C SER A 101 20.13 16.60 2.93
N TYR A 102 18.84 16.66 2.59
CA TYR A 102 18.06 17.90 2.66
C TYR A 102 17.29 18.12 3.97
N ASP A 103 17.18 17.11 4.85
CA ASP A 103 16.36 17.25 6.07
C ASP A 103 17.05 18.00 7.22
N ILE A 104 18.38 18.06 7.25
CA ILE A 104 19.15 18.76 8.31
C ILE A 104 19.66 20.14 7.89
N THR A 105 19.64 20.48 6.60
CA THR A 105 20.07 21.80 6.11
C THR A 105 19.20 22.97 6.56
N PRO A 106 17.85 22.89 6.66
CA PRO A 106 17.06 24.07 7.04
C PRO A 106 17.25 24.45 8.52
N LEU A 107 17.54 23.48 9.40
CA LEU A 107 17.72 23.74 10.83
C LEU A 107 19.06 24.45 11.13
N ILE A 108 20.12 24.08 10.40
CA ILE A 108 21.44 24.72 10.50
C ILE A 108 21.35 26.15 9.97
N ILE A 109 20.71 26.38 8.82
CA ILE A 109 20.54 27.72 8.25
C ILE A 109 19.70 28.62 9.17
N LEU A 110 18.65 28.07 9.80
CA LEU A 110 17.83 28.82 10.76
C LEU A 110 18.61 29.18 12.03
N ALA A 111 19.45 28.27 12.54
CA ALA A 111 20.32 28.53 13.70
C ALA A 111 21.35 29.64 13.41
N PHE A 112 21.96 29.64 12.22
CA PHE A 112 22.88 30.70 11.80
C PHE A 112 22.19 32.06 11.61
N ARG A 113 20.90 32.10 11.25
CA ARG A 113 20.11 33.34 11.14
C ARG A 113 19.61 33.91 12.47
N LEU A 114 19.64 33.12 13.54
CA LEU A 114 19.26 33.54 14.91
C LEU A 114 20.47 34.00 15.74
N LEU A 115 21.69 33.71 15.29
CA LEU A 115 22.94 34.00 15.98
C LEU A 115 23.73 35.18 15.39
N TYR A 116 23.19 35.89 14.40
CA TYR A 116 23.77 37.09 13.79
C TYR A 116 22.66 38.03 13.30
#